data_AF-A0A6I7QFV2-F1
#
_entry.id   AF-A0A6I7QFV2-F1
#
_cell.length_a   1.000
_cell.length_b   1.000
_cell.length_c   1.000
_cell.angle_alpha   90.00
_cell.angle_beta   90.00
_cell.angle_gamma   90.00
#
_symmetry.space_group_name_H-M   'P 1'
#
loop_
_entity.id
_entity.type
_entity.pdbx_description
1 polymer ?
#
loop_
_entity_poly.entity_id
_entity_poly.type
_entity_poly.pdbx_seq_one_letter_code
_entity_poly.pdbx_strand_id
1 'polypeptide(L)'
;MANYYHISFQQHKPKERTVLNALLAIATGVLTLLYPNFLYLIAGGYLIALGVVFLWFKTPAFIAGLPIVTGIIIFMFPEIIPIAFAIFLGFFGLILLLAFQFSVMGFLTLIIAVLIVMNPESVAYLIAAFLLLYGVSNLIRLFRGDDNRKGPGHIEDAKVIEE
;
A
#
# COMPACT_ATOMS: atom_id res chain seq x y z
N MET A 1 -28.55 34.28 -10.67
CA MET A 1 -27.82 33.86 -9.46
C MET A 1 -27.78 32.34 -9.48
N ALA A 2 -26.60 31.74 -9.72
CA ALA A 2 -26.45 30.30 -9.82
C ALA A 2 -26.06 29.72 -8.45
N ASN A 3 -26.90 28.84 -7.91
CA ASN A 3 -26.60 28.09 -6.69
C ASN A 3 -25.59 26.98 -7.01
N TYR A 4 -24.42 27.05 -6.39
CA TYR A 4 -23.43 25.98 -6.41
C TYR A 4 -23.85 24.90 -5.41
N TYR A 5 -24.34 23.77 -5.90
CA TYR A 5 -24.47 22.57 -5.09
C TYR A 5 -23.08 21.99 -4.81
N HIS A 6 -22.55 22.24 -3.61
CA HIS A 6 -21.39 21.52 -3.09
C HIS A 6 -21.83 20.09 -2.73
N ILE A 7 -21.64 19.16 -3.66
CA ILE A 7 -21.78 17.73 -3.38
C ILE A 7 -20.50 17.29 -2.67
N SER A 8 -20.48 17.37 -1.34
CA SER A 8 -19.46 16.71 -0.53
C SER A 8 -19.74 15.21 -0.59
N PHE A 9 -19.03 14.51 -1.48
CA PHE A 9 -18.94 13.05 -1.45
C PHE A 9 -18.21 12.64 -0.16
N GLN A 10 -18.88 12.70 0.98
CA GLN A 10 -18.46 12.00 2.19
C GLN A 10 -18.57 10.50 1.87
N GLN A 11 -17.50 9.95 1.28
CA GLN A 11 -17.21 8.53 1.33
C GLN A 11 -17.14 8.13 2.81
N HIS A 12 -18.30 7.81 3.39
CA HIS A 12 -18.39 6.97 4.57
C HIS A 12 -17.84 5.60 4.15
N LYS A 13 -16.50 5.46 4.13
CA LYS A 13 -15.88 4.14 4.11
C LYS A 13 -16.41 3.44 5.36
N PRO A 14 -17.10 2.30 5.24
CA PRO A 14 -17.67 1.63 6.40
C PRO A 14 -16.54 1.32 7.37
N LYS A 15 -16.67 1.79 8.63
CA LYS A 15 -15.65 1.65 9.70
C LYS A 15 -15.10 0.21 9.76
N GLU A 16 -15.95 -0.77 9.48
CA GLU A 16 -15.64 -2.20 9.41
C GLU A 16 -14.56 -2.57 8.38
N ARG A 17 -14.60 -2.04 7.14
CA ARG A 17 -13.55 -2.31 6.14
C ARG A 17 -12.21 -1.72 6.54
N THR A 18 -12.23 -0.57 7.23
CA THR A 18 -11.02 0.05 7.77
C THR A 18 -10.41 -0.81 8.88
N VAL A 19 -11.24 -1.37 9.77
CA VAL A 19 -10.82 -2.30 10.84
C VAL A 19 -10.21 -3.57 10.24
N LEU A 20 -10.91 -4.21 9.29
CA LEU A 20 -10.44 -5.44 8.65
C LEU A 20 -9.12 -5.22 7.93
N ASN A 21 -8.98 -4.12 7.19
CA ASN A 21 -7.72 -3.79 6.51
C ASN A 21 -6.58 -3.52 7.50
N ALA A 22 -6.86 -2.86 8.62
CA ALA A 22 -5.86 -2.63 9.68
C ALA A 22 -5.40 -3.95 10.29
N LEU A 23 -6.35 -4.84 10.66
CA LEU A 23 -6.05 -6.16 11.21
C LEU A 23 -5.27 -7.03 10.23
N LEU A 24 -5.70 -7.07 8.96
CA LEU A 24 -5.00 -7.81 7.91
C LEU A 24 -3.58 -7.28 7.69
N ALA A 25 -3.39 -5.96 7.66
CA ALA A 25 -2.06 -5.37 7.52
C ALA A 25 -1.15 -5.70 8.72
N ILE A 26 -1.68 -5.60 9.95
CA ILE A 26 -0.92 -5.94 11.16
C ILE A 26 -0.58 -7.42 11.18
N ALA A 27 -1.56 -8.31 10.98
CA ALA A 27 -1.34 -9.74 10.95
C ALA A 27 -0.31 -10.13 9.89
N THR A 28 -0.43 -9.56 8.68
CA THR A 28 0.52 -9.81 7.59
C THR A 28 1.91 -9.28 7.92
N GLY A 29 2.03 -8.09 8.51
CA GLY A 29 3.30 -7.52 8.95
C GLY A 29 3.99 -8.37 10.01
N VAL A 30 3.24 -8.84 11.02
CA VAL A 30 3.76 -9.75 12.06
C VAL A 30 4.19 -11.08 11.46
N LEU A 31 3.37 -11.69 10.59
CA LEU A 31 3.71 -12.96 9.95
C LEU A 31 4.94 -12.84 9.05
N THR A 32 5.11 -11.70 8.38
CA THR A 32 6.29 -11.43 7.55
C THR A 32 7.56 -11.27 8.39
N LEU A 33 7.47 -10.69 9.59
CA LEU A 33 8.61 -10.61 10.51
C LEU A 33 9.07 -11.99 11.00
N LEU A 34 8.11 -12.90 11.24
CA LEU A 34 8.41 -14.27 11.67
C LEU A 34 8.86 -15.16 10.51
N TYR A 35 8.28 -14.96 9.33
CA TYR A 35 8.53 -15.73 8.12
C TYR A 35 8.65 -14.79 6.92
N PRO A 36 9.87 -14.31 6.59
CA PRO A 36 10.11 -13.40 5.47
C PRO A 36 9.55 -13.92 4.14
N ASN A 37 9.64 -15.24 3.94
CA ASN A 37 9.13 -15.94 2.75
C ASN A 37 7.60 -15.85 2.60
N PHE A 38 6.87 -15.60 3.69
CA PHE A 38 5.41 -15.49 3.64
C PHE A 38 4.95 -14.28 2.83
N LEU A 39 5.72 -13.19 2.84
CA LEU A 39 5.41 -12.00 2.04
C LEU A 39 5.41 -12.33 0.54
N TYR A 40 6.38 -13.12 0.09
CA TYR A 40 6.52 -13.51 -1.31
C TYR A 40 5.41 -14.47 -1.73
N LEU A 41 4.97 -15.35 -0.82
CA LEU A 41 3.79 -16.20 -1.03
C LEU A 41 2.52 -15.36 -1.23
N ILE A 42 2.32 -14.33 -0.40
CA ILE A 42 1.18 -13.41 -0.55
C ILE A 42 1.28 -12.64 -1.88
N ALA A 43 2.46 -12.12 -2.21
CA ALA A 43 2.66 -11.38 -3.45
C ALA A 43 2.41 -12.26 -4.69
N GLY A 44 2.94 -13.49 -4.71
CA GLY A 44 2.72 -14.46 -5.78
C GLY A 44 1.26 -14.87 -5.89
N GLY A 45 0.60 -15.19 -4.77
CA GLY A 45 -0.82 -15.53 -4.72
C GLY A 45 -1.71 -14.36 -5.19
N TYR A 46 -1.38 -13.13 -4.78
CA TYR A 46 -2.06 -11.92 -5.23
C TYR A 46 -1.93 -11.73 -6.74
N LEU A 47 -0.74 -11.94 -7.31
CA LEU A 47 -0.53 -11.84 -8.75
C LEU A 47 -1.32 -12.91 -9.53
N ILE A 48 -1.36 -14.14 -9.04
CA ILE A 48 -2.18 -15.19 -9.64
C ILE A 48 -3.66 -14.80 -9.59
N ALA A 49 -4.16 -14.36 -8.44
CA ALA A 49 -5.54 -13.92 -8.28
C ALA A 49 -5.87 -12.73 -9.20
N LEU A 50 -4.97 -11.75 -9.31
CA LEU A 50 -5.11 -10.62 -10.22
C LEU A 50 -5.21 -11.07 -11.67
N GLY A 51 -4.39 -12.03 -12.07
CA GLY A 51 -4.45 -12.61 -13.41
C GLY A 51 -5.75 -13.37 -13.69
N VAL A 52 -6.27 -14.12 -12.71
CA VAL A 52 -7.59 -14.75 -12.81
C VAL A 52 -8.70 -13.70 -12.95
N VAL A 53 -8.61 -12.59 -12.20
CA VAL A 53 -9.54 -11.48 -12.33
C VAL A 53 -9.47 -10.86 -13.72
N PHE A 54 -8.28 -10.66 -14.30
CA PHE A 54 -8.14 -10.18 -15.68
C PHE A 54 -8.76 -11.13 -16.71
N LEU A 55 -8.61 -12.44 -16.53
CA LEU A 55 -9.32 -13.42 -17.36
C LEU A 55 -10.83 -13.28 -17.23
N TRP A 56 -11.34 -13.06 -16.01
CA TRP A 56 -12.76 -12.86 -15.77
C TRP A 56 -13.31 -11.60 -16.44
N PHE A 57 -12.52 -10.51 -16.46
CA PHE A 57 -12.84 -9.28 -17.18
C PHE A 57 -12.56 -9.35 -18.69
N LYS A 58 -12.29 -10.54 -19.25
CA LYS A 58 -12.03 -10.75 -20.69
C LYS A 58 -10.90 -9.88 -21.23
N THR A 59 -9.92 -9.55 -20.40
CA THR A 59 -8.70 -8.86 -20.83
C THR A 59 -7.92 -9.77 -21.79
N PRO A 60 -7.23 -9.24 -22.82
CA PRO A 60 -6.44 -10.06 -23.74
C PRO A 60 -5.52 -11.05 -23.01
N ALA A 61 -5.52 -12.30 -23.43
CA ALA A 61 -4.84 -13.41 -22.74
C ALA A 61 -3.35 -13.14 -22.50
N PHE A 62 -2.69 -12.41 -23.41
CA PHE A 62 -1.30 -11.99 -23.24
C PHE A 62 -1.11 -11.09 -22.00
N ILE A 63 -2.00 -10.13 -21.79
CA ILE A 63 -1.95 -9.20 -20.66
C ILE A 63 -2.35 -9.91 -19.36
N ALA A 64 -3.35 -10.78 -19.41
CA ALA A 64 -3.79 -11.56 -18.26
C ALA A 64 -2.78 -12.65 -17.84
N GLY A 65 -2.02 -13.19 -18.79
CA GLY A 65 -1.02 -14.22 -18.54
C GLY A 65 0.21 -13.69 -17.79
N LEU A 66 0.59 -12.42 -17.99
CA LEU A 66 1.73 -11.80 -17.31
C LEU A 66 1.69 -11.94 -15.79
N PRO A 67 0.64 -11.48 -15.08
CA PRO A 67 0.58 -11.62 -13.62
C PRO A 67 0.50 -13.08 -13.17
N ILE A 68 -0.16 -13.98 -13.92
CA ILE A 68 -0.21 -15.42 -13.58
C ILE A 68 1.18 -16.04 -13.63
N VAL A 69 1.88 -15.88 -14.76
CA VAL A 69 3.22 -16.44 -14.96
C VAL A 69 4.20 -15.85 -13.96
N THR A 70 4.12 -14.53 -13.73
CA THR A 70 4.98 -13.85 -12.74
C THR A 70 4.70 -14.37 -11.34
N GLY A 71 3.42 -14.54 -10.97
CA GLY A 71 3.04 -15.09 -9.67
C GLY A 71 3.53 -16.53 -9.47
N ILE A 72 3.46 -17.39 -10.49
CA ILE A 72 3.99 -18.75 -10.45
C ILE A 72 5.52 -18.74 -10.27
N ILE A 73 6.23 -17.89 -11.03
CA ILE A 73 7.69 -17.76 -10.92
C ILE A 73 8.09 -17.33 -9.51
N ILE A 74 7.41 -16.33 -8.94
CA ILE A 74 7.64 -15.86 -7.57
C ILE A 74 7.38 -16.96 -6.55
N PHE A 75 6.35 -17.78 -6.76
CA PHE A 75 6.03 -18.89 -5.85
C PHE A 75 7.13 -19.96 -5.86
N MET A 76 7.70 -20.23 -7.02
CA MET A 76 8.77 -21.21 -7.19
C MET A 76 10.14 -20.67 -6.73
N PHE A 77 10.38 -19.37 -6.95
CA PHE A 77 11.65 -18.70 -6.69
C PHE A 77 11.41 -17.35 -6.01
N PRO A 78 11.07 -17.34 -4.70
CA PRO A 78 10.81 -16.11 -3.96
C PRO A 78 12.03 -15.18 -3.88
N GLU A 79 13.23 -15.76 -3.97
CA GLU A 79 14.53 -15.06 -3.99
C GLU A 79 14.70 -14.12 -5.20
N ILE A 80 13.89 -14.26 -6.25
CA ILE A 80 13.93 -13.37 -7.42
C ILE A 80 13.46 -11.95 -7.05
N ILE A 81 12.53 -11.80 -6.10
CA ILE A 81 11.96 -10.48 -5.77
C ILE A 81 13.02 -9.51 -5.25
N PRO A 82 13.83 -9.84 -4.22
CA PRO A 82 14.89 -8.95 -3.74
C PRO A 82 15.88 -8.56 -4.84
N ILE A 83 16.26 -9.52 -5.68
CA ILE A 83 17.23 -9.30 -6.76
C ILE A 83 16.65 -8.37 -7.82
N ALA A 84 15.43 -8.63 -8.30
CA ALA A 84 14.76 -7.80 -9.28
C ALA A 84 14.55 -6.37 -8.77
N PHE A 85 14.17 -6.23 -7.50
CA PHE A 85 14.01 -4.93 -6.85
C PHE A 85 15.35 -4.19 -6.71
N ALA A 86 16.44 -4.88 -6.36
CA ALA A 86 17.78 -4.29 -6.30
C ALA A 86 18.29 -3.85 -7.68
N ILE A 87 18.09 -4.65 -8.73
CA ILE A 87 18.45 -4.27 -10.10
C ILE A 87 17.67 -3.03 -10.53
N PHE A 88 16.37 -2.99 -10.25
CA PHE A 88 15.53 -1.83 -10.52
C PHE A 88 16.03 -0.58 -9.78
N LEU A 89 16.30 -0.68 -8.47
CA LEU A 89 16.85 0.43 -7.68
C LEU A 89 18.23 0.85 -8.19
N GLY A 90 19.09 -0.09 -8.57
CA GLY A 90 20.40 0.17 -9.13
C GLY A 90 20.31 0.99 -10.42
N PHE A 91 19.51 0.53 -11.36
CA PHE A 91 19.30 1.22 -12.62
C PHE A 91 18.62 2.59 -12.43
N PHE A 92 17.59 2.67 -11.59
CA PHE A 92 16.90 3.90 -11.27
C PHE A 92 17.84 4.91 -10.57
N GLY A 93 18.64 4.45 -9.61
CA GLY A 93 19.64 5.25 -8.91
C GLY A 93 20.71 5.80 -9.85
N LEU A 94 21.17 4.99 -10.82
CA LEU A 94 22.06 5.45 -11.88
C LEU A 94 21.39 6.55 -12.71
N ILE A 95 20.17 6.34 -13.21
CA ILE A 95 19.44 7.37 -13.98
C ILE A 95 19.32 8.68 -13.20
N LEU A 96 18.96 8.62 -11.92
CA LEU A 96 18.84 9.80 -11.06
C LEU A 96 20.17 10.57 -10.92
N LEU A 97 21.29 9.84 -10.85
CA LEU A 97 22.63 10.40 -10.76
C LEU A 97 23.02 11.07 -12.10
N LEU A 98 22.74 10.41 -13.23
CA LEU A 98 22.97 10.97 -14.57
C LEU A 98 22.06 12.17 -14.87
N ALA A 99 20.85 12.23 -14.31
CA ALA A 99 19.91 13.32 -14.52
C ALA A 99 20.31 14.63 -13.83
N PHE A 100 21.42 14.67 -13.08
CA PHE A 100 22.02 15.81 -12.36
C PHE A 100 21.12 16.55 -11.32
N GLN A 101 19.80 16.42 -11.36
CA GLN A 101 18.88 17.10 -10.45
C GLN A 101 18.78 16.47 -9.06
N PHE A 102 19.06 15.17 -8.94
CA PHE A 102 18.80 14.39 -7.73
C PHE A 102 20.01 13.54 -7.30
N SER A 103 21.23 14.09 -7.41
CA SER A 103 22.48 13.35 -7.14
C SER A 103 22.49 12.66 -5.77
N VAL A 104 22.10 13.37 -4.69
CA VAL A 104 22.04 12.79 -3.33
C VAL A 104 21.05 11.62 -3.25
N MET A 105 19.86 11.77 -3.84
CA MET A 105 18.84 10.72 -3.85
C MET A 105 19.26 9.53 -4.72
N GLY A 106 19.97 9.79 -5.83
CA GLY A 106 20.58 8.75 -6.67
C GLY A 106 21.61 7.92 -5.90
N PHE A 107 22.56 8.57 -5.22
CA PHE A 107 23.53 7.87 -4.36
C PHE A 107 22.86 7.04 -3.26
N LEU A 108 21.87 7.60 -2.57
CA LEU A 108 21.15 6.89 -1.52
C LEU A 108 20.40 5.68 -2.06
N THR A 109 19.78 5.81 -3.24
CA THR A 109 19.11 4.70 -3.92
C THR A 109 20.10 3.59 -4.29
N LEU A 110 21.29 3.93 -4.78
CA LEU A 110 22.35 2.97 -5.09
C LEU A 110 22.85 2.24 -3.83
N ILE A 111 23.03 2.96 -2.72
CA ILE A 111 23.41 2.36 -1.44
C ILE A 111 22.35 1.35 -1.00
N ILE A 112 21.07 1.71 -1.08
CA ILE A 112 19.96 0.79 -0.75
C ILE A 112 19.99 -0.43 -1.67
N ALA A 113 20.23 -0.24 -2.98
CA ALA A 113 20.34 -1.35 -3.92
C ALA A 113 21.44 -2.36 -3.51
N VAL A 114 22.62 -1.85 -3.18
CA VAL A 114 23.75 -2.68 -2.72
C VAL A 114 23.41 -3.40 -1.41
N LEU A 115 22.80 -2.70 -0.44
CA LEU A 115 22.38 -3.31 0.82
C LEU A 115 21.38 -4.45 0.61
N ILE A 116 20.47 -4.33 -0.35
CA ILE A 116 19.51 -5.38 -0.67
C ILE A 116 20.20 -6.59 -1.30
N VAL A 117 21.19 -6.38 -2.19
CA VAL A 117 21.97 -7.50 -2.73
C VAL A 117 22.74 -8.23 -1.64
N MET A 118 23.32 -7.48 -0.69
CA MET A 118 24.07 -8.07 0.42
C MET A 118 23.17 -8.78 1.44
N ASN A 119 21.94 -8.30 1.63
CA ASN A 119 21.00 -8.82 2.61
C ASN A 119 19.58 -8.87 2.01
N PRO A 120 19.26 -9.88 1.19
CA PRO A 120 18.00 -9.94 0.44
C PRO A 120 16.75 -9.98 1.32
N GLU A 121 16.85 -10.56 2.52
CA GLU A 121 15.74 -10.59 3.49
C GLU A 121 15.32 -9.21 3.99
N SER A 122 16.20 -8.20 3.89
CA SER A 122 15.93 -6.82 4.34
C SER A 122 14.70 -6.22 3.67
N VAL A 123 14.40 -6.62 2.43
CA VAL A 123 13.21 -6.15 1.70
C VAL A 123 11.94 -6.58 2.41
N ALA A 124 11.88 -7.84 2.85
CA ALA A 124 10.72 -8.35 3.58
C ALA A 124 10.54 -7.63 4.91
N TYR A 125 11.62 -7.37 5.65
CA TYR A 125 11.56 -6.63 6.91
C TYR A 125 11.14 -5.16 6.72
N LEU A 126 11.63 -4.48 5.68
CA LEU A 126 11.22 -3.11 5.35
C LEU A 126 9.73 -3.05 5.02
N ILE A 127 9.24 -3.99 4.21
CA ILE A 127 7.81 -4.07 3.86
C ILE A 127 6.98 -4.41 5.09
N ALA A 128 7.42 -5.34 5.94
CA ALA A 128 6.75 -5.68 7.19
C ALA A 128 6.63 -4.47 8.12
N ALA A 129 7.72 -3.72 8.31
CA ALA A 129 7.72 -2.51 9.10
C ALA A 129 6.71 -1.48 8.54
N PHE A 130 6.69 -1.29 7.22
CA PHE A 130 5.72 -0.40 6.58
C PHE A 130 4.27 -0.87 6.79
N LEU A 131 3.99 -2.17 6.65
CA LEU A 131 2.66 -2.75 6.88
C LEU A 131 2.20 -2.58 8.33
N LEU A 132 3.11 -2.77 9.30
CA LEU A 132 2.81 -2.53 10.72
C LEU A 132 2.52 -1.05 10.98
N LEU A 133 3.36 -0.14 10.49
CA LEU A 133 3.15 1.31 10.64
C LEU A 133 1.84 1.75 10.00
N TYR A 134 1.52 1.23 8.81
CA TYR A 134 0.26 1.49 8.12
C TYR A 134 -0.93 0.97 8.93
N GLY A 135 -0.86 -0.27 9.41
CA GLY A 135 -1.90 -0.89 10.22
C GLY A 135 -2.15 -0.14 11.52
N VAL A 136 -1.08 0.23 12.24
CA VAL A 136 -1.14 1.03 13.47
C VAL A 136 -1.70 2.42 13.19
N SER A 137 -1.26 3.08 12.12
CA SER A 137 -1.78 4.41 11.74
C SER A 137 -3.29 4.38 11.46
N ASN A 138 -3.75 3.33 10.79
CA ASN A 138 -5.16 3.13 10.48
C ASN A 138 -5.98 2.82 11.74
N LEU A 139 -5.40 2.07 12.68
CA LEU A 139 -5.98 1.78 13.98
C LEU A 139 -6.09 3.05 14.86
N ILE A 140 -5.03 3.86 14.94
CA ILE A 140 -5.04 5.16 15.64
C ILE A 140 -6.11 6.08 15.05
N ARG A 141 -6.24 6.14 13.72
CA ARG A 141 -7.27 6.94 13.05
C ARG A 141 -8.68 6.46 13.36
N LEU A 142 -8.87 5.16 13.56
CA LEU A 142 -10.16 4.61 13.98
C LEU A 142 -10.51 5.06 15.41
N PHE A 143 -9.56 4.95 16.35
CA PHE A 143 -9.78 5.35 17.75
C PHE A 143 -9.89 6.88 17.93
N ARG A 144 -9.12 7.66 17.18
CA ARG A 144 -9.17 9.13 17.18
C ARG A 144 -10.35 9.69 16.36
N GLY A 145 -10.98 8.85 15.54
CA GLY A 145 -12.09 9.20 14.65
C GLY A 145 -13.43 9.47 15.35
N ASP A 146 -13.51 9.28 16.67
CA ASP A 146 -14.71 9.61 17.46
C ASP A 146 -14.55 10.87 18.35
N ASP A 147 -13.33 11.38 18.59
CA ASP A 147 -13.13 12.56 19.46
C ASP A 147 -13.26 13.91 18.74
N ASN A 148 -13.05 13.97 17.41
CA ASN A 148 -13.20 15.21 16.64
C ASN A 148 -14.61 15.43 16.06
N ARG A 149 -15.62 14.67 16.51
CA ARG A 149 -17.05 14.93 16.23
C ARG A 149 -17.73 15.72 17.37
N LYS A 150 -16.97 16.34 18.26
CA LYS A 150 -17.46 17.31 19.26
C LYS A 150 -16.60 18.58 19.24
N GLY A 151 -16.74 19.38 18.18
CA GLY A 151 -16.43 20.81 18.22
C GLY A 151 -17.75 21.59 18.36
N PRO A 152 -17.84 22.61 19.22
CA PRO A 152 -19.10 23.16 19.69
C PRO A 152 -19.72 24.07 18.63
N GLY A 153 -21.01 23.89 18.34
CA GLY A 153 -21.73 24.75 17.41
C GLY A 153 -23.13 24.28 17.07
N HIS A 154 -23.84 23.65 18.02
CA HIS A 154 -25.30 23.58 17.98
C HIS A 154 -25.80 24.53 19.06
N ILE A 155 -25.99 25.80 18.71
CA ILE A 155 -26.84 26.70 19.47
C ILE A 155 -28.14 26.84 18.66
N GLU A 156 -29.14 26.16 19.20
CA GLU A 156 -30.56 26.55 19.25
C GLU A 156 -31.35 26.54 17.94
N ASP A 157 -32.05 25.42 17.75
CA ASP A 157 -33.44 25.48 17.32
C ASP A 157 -34.28 26.29 18.32
N ALA A 158 -35.30 26.95 17.78
CA ALA A 158 -36.48 27.54 18.43
C ALA A 158 -36.36 28.98 18.98
N LYS A 159 -36.81 29.96 18.16
CA LYS A 159 -38.12 30.59 18.39
C LYS A 159 -38.59 31.33 17.13
N VAL A 160 -39.54 30.73 16.43
CA VAL A 160 -40.50 31.47 15.60
C VAL A 160 -41.21 32.43 16.54
N ILE A 161 -40.99 33.73 16.37
CA ILE A 161 -41.90 34.75 16.88
C ILE A 161 -42.63 35.28 15.65
N GLU A 162 -43.85 34.76 15.49
CA GLU A 162 -44.92 35.46 14.78
C GLU A 162 -45.19 36.78 15.52
N GLU A 163 -45.09 37.90 14.79
CA GLU A 163 -46.11 38.97 14.72
C GLU A 163 -45.82 39.87 13.51
#